data_AF-A0A0R2V9U9-F1
#
_entry.id   AF-A0A0R2V9U9-F1
#
_cell.length_a   1.000
_cell.length_b   1.000
_cell.length_c   1.000
_cell.angle_alpha   90.00
_cell.angle_beta   90.00
_cell.angle_gamma   90.00
#
_symmetry.space_group_name_H-M   'P 1'
#
loop_
_entity.id
_entity.type
_entity.pdbx_description
1 polymer ?
#
loop_
_entity_poly.entity_id
_entity_poly.type
_entity_poly.pdbx_seq_one_letter_code
_entity_poly.pdbx_strand_id
1 'polypeptide(L)'
;MKKTFLFLAAVGIMTAAFAQTSSDVFFSRYEGKSGFTSVNISEKMFEMLATVAPEDEAELKEMASGLKGIKVLIFENTEGNARTHELYKEAESTLSVKGFDELMNVYSDNERVRILSLQSGTDIINELVILVDDGEEFVLVDIFGIIDLKKLSKMAGSIDIDGLEKLEELNK
;
A
#
# COMPACT_ATOMS: atom_id res chain seq x y z
N MET A 1 40.77 17.53 14.01
CA MET A 1 39.59 18.40 13.76
C MET A 1 39.02 18.23 12.35
N LYS A 2 39.81 18.28 11.25
CA LYS A 2 39.28 18.03 9.89
C LYS A 2 38.81 16.58 9.65
N LYS A 3 39.45 15.59 10.28
CA LYS A 3 39.12 14.16 10.14
C LYS A 3 37.88 13.71 10.95
N THR A 4 37.57 14.41 12.04
CA THR A 4 36.39 14.14 12.89
C THR A 4 35.10 14.70 12.28
N PHE A 5 35.19 15.79 11.52
CA PHE A 5 34.06 16.38 10.80
C PHE A 5 33.57 15.48 9.65
N LEU A 6 34.50 14.79 8.97
CA LEU A 6 34.17 13.83 7.91
C LEU A 6 33.42 12.59 8.44
N PHE A 7 33.74 12.17 9.68
CA PHE A 7 33.10 11.04 10.34
C PHE A 7 31.65 11.36 10.76
N LEU A 8 31.39 12.60 11.19
CA LEU A 8 30.04 13.04 11.57
C LEU A 8 29.11 13.19 10.35
N ALA A 9 29.65 13.63 9.21
CA ALA A 9 28.91 13.71 7.95
C ALA A 9 28.56 12.32 7.37
N ALA A 10 29.42 11.32 7.56
CA ALA A 10 29.17 9.95 7.09
C ALA A 10 28.06 9.23 7.89
N VAL A 11 27.89 9.54 9.18
CA VAL A 11 26.80 8.97 10.00
C VAL A 11 25.44 9.59 9.65
N GLY A 12 25.41 10.87 9.26
CA GLY A 12 24.18 11.58 8.88
C GLY A 12 23.56 11.12 7.55
N ILE A 13 24.31 10.45 6.68
CA ILE A 13 23.82 9.96 5.38
C ILE A 13 23.13 8.58 5.52
N MET A 14 23.49 7.78 6.52
CA MET A 14 22.90 6.45 6.71
C MET A 14 21.45 6.48 7.24
N THR A 15 20.98 7.59 7.81
CA THR A 15 19.61 7.69 8.34
C THR A 15 18.57 8.08 7.29
N ALA A 16 18.97 8.49 6.08
CA ALA A 16 18.03 8.86 5.01
C ALA A 16 17.61 7.66 4.14
N ALA A 17 18.28 6.51 4.25
CA ALA A 17 18.00 5.32 3.44
C ALA A 17 16.86 4.44 3.98
N PHE A 18 16.20 4.82 5.07
CA PHE A 18 15.17 4.02 5.76
C PHE A 18 13.73 4.49 5.50
N ALA A 19 13.49 5.37 4.53
CA ALA A 19 12.16 5.95 4.29
C ALA A 19 11.39 5.31 3.13
N GLN A 20 12.03 4.50 2.28
CA GLN A 20 11.34 3.84 1.16
C GLN A 20 10.96 2.43 1.55
N THR A 21 9.66 2.16 1.56
CA THR A 21 9.09 0.83 1.75
C THR A 21 9.27 0.02 0.48
N SER A 22 9.25 -1.31 0.59
CA SER A 22 9.46 -2.19 -0.56
C SER A 22 8.38 -1.99 -1.65
N SER A 23 7.16 -1.62 -1.25
CA SER A 23 6.06 -1.18 -2.13
C SER A 23 6.38 0.11 -2.86
N ASP A 24 6.92 1.13 -2.17
CA ASP A 24 7.33 2.39 -2.80
C ASP A 24 8.41 2.19 -3.87
N VAL A 25 9.37 1.30 -3.60
CA VAL A 25 10.43 0.93 -4.55
C VAL A 25 9.84 0.26 -5.80
N PHE A 26 8.88 -0.65 -5.62
CA PHE A 26 8.20 -1.28 -6.75
C PHE A 26 7.38 -0.27 -7.55
N PHE A 27 6.55 0.53 -6.88
CA PHE A 27 5.73 1.57 -7.51
C PHE A 27 6.59 2.53 -8.36
N SER A 28 7.66 3.06 -7.78
CA SER A 28 8.57 4.01 -8.43
C SER A 28 9.25 3.46 -9.69
N ARG A 29 9.34 2.13 -9.84
CA ARG A 29 9.92 1.49 -11.04
C ARG A 29 9.00 1.64 -12.26
N TYR A 30 7.69 1.66 -12.03
CA TYR A 30 6.66 1.61 -13.07
C TYR A 30 5.82 2.89 -13.17
N GLU A 31 5.88 3.77 -12.17
CA GLU A 31 5.23 5.08 -12.24
C GLU A 31 5.61 5.83 -13.54
N GLY A 32 4.59 6.30 -14.25
CA GLY A 32 4.75 7.03 -15.52
C GLY A 32 5.32 6.21 -16.69
N LYS A 33 5.45 4.88 -16.57
CA LYS A 33 5.88 4.02 -17.69
C LYS A 33 4.73 3.75 -18.65
N SER A 34 5.06 3.56 -19.92
CA SER A 34 4.09 3.17 -20.94
C SER A 34 3.44 1.82 -20.58
N GLY A 35 2.12 1.75 -20.72
CA GLY A 35 1.32 0.56 -20.37
C GLY A 35 0.92 0.47 -18.90
N PHE A 36 1.35 1.43 -18.06
CA PHE A 36 0.96 1.50 -16.66
C PHE A 36 0.07 2.72 -16.41
N THR A 37 -1.00 2.51 -15.68
CA THR A 37 -1.76 3.58 -15.03
C THR A 37 -1.22 3.73 -13.61
N SER A 38 -0.80 4.94 -13.26
CA SER A 38 -0.27 5.24 -11.92
C SER A 38 -1.05 6.40 -11.31
N VAL A 39 -1.53 6.20 -10.09
CA VAL A 39 -2.24 7.19 -9.29
C VAL A 39 -1.52 7.33 -7.96
N ASN A 40 -1.19 8.57 -7.58
CA ASN A 40 -0.54 8.88 -6.32
C ASN A 40 -1.33 9.99 -5.61
N ILE A 41 -1.99 9.63 -4.52
CA ILE A 41 -2.78 10.53 -3.68
C ILE A 41 -1.97 10.86 -2.44
N SER A 42 -1.56 12.11 -2.30
CA SER A 42 -0.80 12.59 -1.14
C SER A 42 -1.69 12.94 0.05
N GLU A 43 -1.12 12.97 1.25
CA GLU A 43 -1.70 13.53 2.50
C GLU A 43 -2.46 14.85 2.27
N LYS A 44 -1.91 15.74 1.44
CA LYS A 44 -2.53 17.05 1.12
C LYS A 44 -3.96 16.91 0.57
N MET A 45 -4.23 15.88 -0.23
CA MET A 45 -5.55 15.65 -0.79
C MET A 45 -6.52 15.21 0.30
N PHE A 46 -6.08 14.36 1.24
CA PHE A 46 -6.88 13.95 2.38
C PHE A 46 -7.18 15.11 3.33
N GLU A 47 -6.21 15.99 3.60
CA GLU A 47 -6.42 17.24 4.35
C GLU A 47 -7.48 18.13 3.70
N MET A 48 -7.43 18.29 2.37
CA MET A 48 -8.41 19.07 1.61
C MET A 48 -9.80 18.44 1.70
N LEU A 49 -9.91 17.12 1.52
CA LEU A 49 -11.16 16.37 1.66
C LEU A 49 -11.75 16.51 3.07
N ALA A 50 -10.92 16.38 4.11
CA ALA A 50 -11.35 16.54 5.49
C ALA A 50 -11.88 17.96 5.80
N THR A 51 -11.39 18.98 5.08
CA THR A 51 -11.84 20.37 5.25
C THR A 51 -13.19 20.64 4.56
N VAL A 52 -13.46 19.99 3.42
CA VAL A 52 -14.70 20.19 2.66
C VAL A 52 -15.81 19.21 3.04
N ALA A 53 -15.47 18.11 3.71
CA ALA A 53 -16.43 17.10 4.11
C ALA A 53 -17.51 17.68 5.07
N PRO A 54 -18.79 17.31 4.90
CA PRO A 54 -19.87 17.68 5.81
C PRO A 54 -19.56 17.38 7.30
N GLU A 55 -20.18 18.11 8.23
CA GLU A 55 -19.93 17.90 9.67
C GLU A 55 -20.43 16.55 10.20
N ASP A 56 -21.39 15.93 9.51
CA ASP A 56 -21.92 14.59 9.81
C ASP A 56 -21.01 13.44 9.35
N GLU A 57 -19.95 13.73 8.58
CA GLU A 57 -18.96 12.73 8.13
C GLU A 57 -17.70 12.69 9.03
N ALA A 58 -17.91 12.62 10.34
CA ALA A 58 -16.81 12.63 11.32
C ALA A 58 -15.81 11.47 11.14
N GLU A 59 -16.30 10.28 10.76
CA GLU A 59 -15.46 9.08 10.56
C GLU A 59 -14.50 9.23 9.36
N LEU A 60 -14.99 9.81 8.25
CA LEU A 60 -14.20 10.09 7.05
C LEU A 60 -13.07 11.09 7.33
N LYS A 61 -13.36 12.15 8.10
CA LYS A 61 -12.36 13.14 8.53
C LYS A 61 -11.30 12.53 9.42
N GLU A 62 -11.70 11.68 10.36
CA GLU A 62 -10.78 11.04 11.30
C GLU A 62 -9.82 10.08 10.58
N MET A 63 -10.30 9.34 9.58
CA MET A 63 -9.46 8.46 8.77
C MET A 63 -8.54 9.23 7.82
N ALA A 64 -9.06 10.25 7.13
CA ALA A 64 -8.26 11.12 6.28
C ALA A 64 -7.07 11.74 7.05
N SER A 65 -7.24 12.01 8.35
CA SER A 65 -6.16 12.54 9.20
C SER A 65 -5.03 11.54 9.50
N GLY A 66 -5.31 10.23 9.41
CA GLY A 66 -4.32 9.17 9.61
C GLY A 66 -3.58 8.80 8.33
N LEU A 67 -4.17 9.00 7.15
CA LEU A 67 -3.59 8.61 5.88
C LEU A 67 -2.47 9.56 5.43
N LYS A 68 -1.31 9.00 5.08
CA LYS A 68 -0.19 9.72 4.48
C LYS A 68 -0.22 9.66 2.96
N GLY A 69 -0.75 8.58 2.40
CA GLY A 69 -0.94 8.48 0.97
C GLY A 69 -1.60 7.18 0.52
N ILE A 70 -2.05 7.20 -0.73
CA ILE A 70 -2.48 6.02 -1.48
C ILE A 70 -1.76 6.03 -2.82
N LYS A 71 -1.14 4.91 -3.16
CA LYS A 71 -0.55 4.66 -4.48
C LYS A 71 -1.28 3.51 -5.14
N VAL A 72 -1.68 3.70 -6.38
CA VAL A 72 -2.31 2.67 -7.21
C VAL A 72 -1.53 2.53 -8.49
N LEU A 73 -1.10 1.32 -8.80
CA LEU A 73 -0.43 0.96 -10.03
C LEU A 73 -1.22 -0.14 -10.72
N ILE A 74 -1.66 0.11 -11.94
CA ILE A 74 -2.45 -0.82 -12.74
C ILE A 74 -1.71 -1.09 -14.04
N PHE A 75 -1.70 -2.35 -14.46
CA PHE A 75 -1.25 -2.79 -15.78
C PHE A 75 -2.32 -3.69 -16.38
N GLU A 76 -2.86 -3.28 -17.53
CA GLU A 76 -3.83 -4.06 -18.30
C GLU A 76 -3.11 -4.77 -19.44
N ASN A 77 -3.41 -6.06 -19.65
CA ASN A 77 -2.94 -6.81 -20.79
C ASN A 77 -3.55 -6.22 -22.07
N THR A 78 -2.69 -5.61 -22.88
CA THR A 78 -3.01 -5.29 -24.27
C THR A 78 -2.58 -6.45 -25.17
N GLU A 79 -3.31 -6.67 -26.27
CA GLU A 79 -3.03 -7.74 -27.24
C GLU A 79 -1.51 -7.86 -27.56
N GLY A 80 -0.93 -9.01 -27.19
CA GLY A 80 0.47 -9.36 -27.47
C GLY A 80 1.46 -9.23 -26.33
N ASN A 81 1.06 -8.81 -25.12
CA ASN A 81 1.98 -8.64 -23.99
C ASN A 81 1.39 -9.14 -22.65
N ALA A 82 1.25 -10.46 -22.49
CA ALA A 82 0.77 -11.07 -21.25
C ALA A 82 1.87 -11.05 -20.17
N ARG A 83 1.90 -10.00 -19.34
CA ARG A 83 2.95 -9.81 -18.30
C ARG A 83 2.41 -9.62 -16.88
N THR A 84 1.10 -9.68 -16.67
CA THR A 84 0.48 -9.50 -15.35
C THR A 84 1.08 -10.46 -14.31
N HIS A 85 1.21 -11.74 -14.64
CA HIS A 85 1.81 -12.75 -13.75
C HIS A 85 3.31 -12.52 -13.47
N GLU A 86 4.05 -11.98 -14.43
CA GLU A 86 5.47 -11.62 -14.22
C GLU A 86 5.57 -10.45 -13.23
N LEU A 87 4.73 -9.43 -13.41
CA LEU A 87 4.66 -8.26 -12.54
C LEU A 87 4.22 -8.65 -11.13
N TYR A 88 3.23 -9.54 -11.01
CA TYR A 88 2.78 -10.10 -9.74
C TYR A 88 3.93 -10.78 -9.00
N LYS A 89 4.66 -11.68 -9.65
CA LYS A 89 5.83 -12.35 -9.05
C LYS A 89 6.95 -11.38 -8.68
N GLU A 90 7.19 -10.37 -9.51
CA GLU A 90 8.19 -9.35 -9.23
C GLU A 90 7.79 -8.50 -8.00
N ALA A 91 6.52 -8.12 -7.91
CA ALA A 91 5.96 -7.42 -6.77
C ALA A 91 6.04 -8.28 -5.50
N GLU A 92 5.59 -9.54 -5.55
CA GLU A 92 5.74 -10.50 -4.44
C GLU A 92 7.19 -10.59 -3.97
N SER A 93 8.14 -10.77 -4.90
CA SER A 93 9.55 -10.86 -4.55
C SER A 93 10.10 -9.58 -3.94
N THR A 94 9.60 -8.41 -4.37
CA THR A 94 10.03 -7.12 -3.84
C THR A 94 9.44 -6.88 -2.45
N LEU A 95 8.15 -7.17 -2.27
CA LEU A 95 7.40 -6.98 -1.02
C LEU A 95 7.79 -7.99 0.06
N SER A 96 8.26 -9.19 -0.31
CA SER A 96 8.76 -10.22 0.62
C SER A 96 10.04 -9.79 1.38
N VAL A 97 10.65 -8.65 1.01
CA VAL A 97 11.85 -8.13 1.68
C VAL A 97 11.45 -7.46 2.99
N LYS A 98 11.71 -8.18 4.10
CA LYS A 98 11.69 -7.77 5.53
C LYS A 98 10.72 -6.63 5.91
N GLY A 99 9.58 -7.00 6.47
CA GLY A 99 8.74 -6.09 7.26
C GLY A 99 7.25 -6.33 7.09
N PHE A 100 6.81 -6.82 5.93
CA PHE A 100 5.42 -7.10 5.66
C PHE A 100 4.98 -8.46 6.23
N ASP A 101 3.87 -8.45 6.95
CA ASP A 101 3.12 -9.63 7.37
C ASP A 101 2.00 -9.91 6.37
N GLU A 102 1.86 -11.16 5.94
CA GLU A 102 0.75 -11.59 5.08
C GLU A 102 -0.53 -11.71 5.91
N LEU A 103 -1.56 -10.96 5.54
CA LEU A 103 -2.87 -10.98 6.19
C LEU A 103 -3.85 -11.91 5.47
N MET A 104 -3.81 -11.90 4.13
CA MET A 104 -4.68 -12.71 3.29
C MET A 104 -3.97 -13.11 2.01
N ASN A 105 -4.24 -14.34 1.56
CA ASN A 105 -3.77 -14.83 0.27
C ASN A 105 -4.84 -15.75 -0.33
N VAL A 106 -5.32 -15.41 -1.52
CA VAL A 106 -6.37 -16.13 -2.26
C VAL A 106 -5.81 -16.54 -3.61
N TYR A 107 -5.97 -17.81 -3.92
CA TYR A 107 -5.65 -18.38 -5.22
C TYR A 107 -6.90 -19.03 -5.80
N SER A 108 -7.30 -18.56 -6.97
CA SER A 108 -8.30 -19.18 -7.85
C SER A 108 -7.66 -19.46 -9.20
N ASP A 109 -8.34 -20.19 -10.08
CA ASP A 109 -7.76 -20.70 -11.33
C ASP A 109 -7.03 -19.63 -12.15
N ASN A 110 -7.61 -18.42 -12.24
CA ASN A 110 -7.02 -17.27 -12.95
C ASN A 110 -6.76 -16.05 -12.07
N GLU A 111 -7.06 -16.10 -10.77
CA GLU A 111 -7.00 -14.92 -9.89
C GLU A 111 -6.08 -15.17 -8.70
N ARG A 112 -5.25 -14.18 -8.40
CA ARG A 112 -4.37 -14.12 -7.23
C ARG A 112 -4.61 -12.82 -6.51
N VAL A 113 -4.97 -12.90 -5.23
CA VAL A 113 -5.12 -11.73 -4.37
C VAL A 113 -4.27 -11.91 -3.14
N ARG A 114 -3.41 -10.94 -2.84
CA ARG A 114 -2.61 -10.92 -1.62
C ARG A 114 -2.78 -9.60 -0.90
N ILE A 115 -2.99 -9.67 0.42
CA ILE A 115 -3.05 -8.52 1.31
C ILE A 115 -1.90 -8.64 2.31
N LEU A 116 -1.07 -7.60 2.35
CA LEU A 116 0.11 -7.48 3.21
C LEU A 116 -0.03 -6.26 4.12
N SER A 117 0.54 -6.34 5.32
CA SER A 117 0.60 -5.19 6.24
C SER A 117 1.99 -5.00 6.82
N LEU A 118 2.41 -3.74 6.97
CA LEU A 118 3.57 -3.36 7.78
C LEU A 118 3.04 -2.79 9.09
N GLN A 119 3.29 -3.47 10.20
CA GLN A 119 2.76 -3.08 11.51
C GLN A 119 3.81 -2.35 12.37
N SER A 120 3.37 -1.42 13.21
CA SER A 120 4.20 -0.81 14.27
C SER A 120 3.67 -1.04 15.69
N GLY A 121 2.77 -2.02 15.85
CA GLY A 121 2.16 -2.40 17.11
C GLY A 121 1.03 -3.40 16.85
N THR A 122 0.24 -3.72 17.87
CA THR A 122 -0.82 -4.74 17.78
C THR A 122 -2.05 -4.30 16.98
N ASP A 123 -2.39 -3.00 17.03
CA ASP A 123 -3.63 -2.45 16.45
C ASP A 123 -3.38 -1.37 15.38
N ILE A 124 -2.12 -1.00 15.13
CA ILE A 124 -1.74 0.09 14.21
C ILE A 124 -0.95 -0.47 13.03
N ILE A 125 -1.51 -0.28 11.84
CA ILE A 125 -0.90 -0.59 10.56
C ILE A 125 -0.28 0.69 10.00
N ASN A 126 0.99 0.62 9.63
CA ASN A 126 1.68 1.73 8.97
C ASN A 126 1.45 1.71 7.45
N GLU A 127 1.26 0.53 6.90
CA GLU A 127 1.15 0.31 5.46
C GLU A 127 0.33 -0.94 5.19
N LEU A 128 -0.58 -0.85 4.23
CA LEU A 128 -1.40 -1.93 3.73
C LEU A 128 -1.20 -2.01 2.22
N VAL A 129 -0.74 -3.17 1.74
CA VAL A 129 -0.52 -3.42 0.32
C VAL A 129 -1.48 -4.51 -0.14
N ILE A 130 -2.23 -4.23 -1.20
CA ILE A 130 -3.11 -5.17 -1.88
C ILE A 130 -2.50 -5.42 -3.26
N LEU A 131 -2.32 -6.69 -3.60
CA LEU A 131 -1.77 -7.16 -4.86
C LEU A 131 -2.78 -8.06 -5.54
N VAL A 132 -3.12 -7.77 -6.79
CA VAL A 132 -4.07 -8.55 -7.60
C VAL A 132 -3.45 -8.89 -8.96
N ASP A 133 -3.68 -10.12 -9.41
CA ASP A 133 -3.46 -10.58 -10.78
C ASP A 133 -4.63 -11.48 -11.18
N ASP A 134 -5.47 -11.04 -12.11
CA ASP A 134 -6.63 -11.81 -12.61
C ASP A 134 -6.40 -12.45 -14.00
N GLY A 135 -5.16 -12.37 -14.49
CA GLY A 135 -4.77 -12.86 -15.80
C GLY A 135 -4.92 -11.83 -16.93
N GLU A 136 -5.75 -10.80 -16.76
CA GLU A 136 -5.90 -9.69 -17.69
C GLU A 136 -5.35 -8.37 -17.12
N GLU A 137 -5.43 -8.20 -15.81
CA GLU A 137 -5.02 -7.01 -15.09
C GLU A 137 -4.10 -7.37 -13.91
N PHE A 138 -3.06 -6.55 -13.73
CA PHE A 138 -2.26 -6.51 -12.52
C PHE A 138 -2.57 -5.21 -11.78
N VAL A 139 -2.86 -5.31 -10.49
CA VAL A 139 -3.12 -4.16 -9.62
C VAL A 139 -2.25 -4.24 -8.38
N LEU A 140 -1.59 -3.12 -8.06
CA LEU A 140 -1.00 -2.88 -6.76
C LEU A 140 -1.65 -1.64 -6.15
N VAL A 141 -2.22 -1.80 -4.96
CA VAL A 141 -2.69 -0.70 -4.13
C VAL A 141 -1.83 -0.67 -2.87
N ASP A 142 -1.26 0.48 -2.57
CA ASP A 142 -0.43 0.71 -1.38
C ASP A 142 -0.99 1.91 -0.60
N ILE A 143 -1.44 1.64 0.62
CA ILE A 143 -2.04 2.62 1.53
C ILE A 143 -1.11 2.75 2.73
N PHE A 144 -0.51 3.92 2.94
CA PHE A 144 0.41 4.16 4.04
C PHE A 144 -0.02 5.34 4.91
N GLY A 145 0.21 5.23 6.21
CA GLY A 145 -0.20 6.21 7.22
C GLY A 145 -0.26 5.62 8.62
N ILE A 146 -1.03 6.22 9.50
CA ILE A 146 -1.40 5.64 10.79
C ILE A 146 -2.80 5.09 10.64
N ILE A 147 -2.90 3.79 10.41
CA ILE A 147 -4.15 3.12 10.08
C ILE A 147 -4.58 2.25 11.26
N ASP A 148 -5.73 2.58 11.83
CA ASP A 148 -6.37 1.77 12.88
C ASP A 148 -7.19 0.65 12.22
N LEU A 149 -6.78 -0.60 12.43
CA LEU A 149 -7.42 -1.77 11.83
C LEU A 149 -8.90 -1.90 12.22
N LYS A 150 -9.27 -1.45 13.44
CA LYS A 150 -10.67 -1.47 13.91
C LYS A 150 -11.54 -0.46 13.19
N LYS A 151 -10.95 0.58 12.62
CA LYS A 151 -11.65 1.57 11.79
C LYS A 151 -11.77 1.09 10.34
N LEU A 152 -10.72 0.46 9.81
CA LEU A 152 -10.77 -0.20 8.50
C LEU A 152 -11.86 -1.29 8.44
N SER A 153 -11.97 -2.15 9.45
CA SER A 153 -12.98 -3.23 9.44
C SER A 153 -14.42 -2.72 9.43
N LYS A 154 -14.72 -1.63 10.14
CA LYS A 154 -16.04 -0.98 10.10
C LYS A 154 -16.40 -0.44 8.71
N MET A 155 -15.40 0.02 7.96
CA MET A 155 -15.59 0.45 6.57
C MET A 155 -15.68 -0.72 5.59
N ALA A 156 -14.91 -1.79 5.80
CA ALA A 156 -15.04 -3.01 5.01
C ALA A 156 -16.46 -3.58 5.07
N GLY A 157 -17.10 -3.56 6.24
CA GLY A 157 -18.51 -3.95 6.39
C GLY A 157 -19.51 -3.02 5.66
N SER A 158 -19.06 -1.88 5.12
CA SER A 158 -19.86 -0.95 4.31
C SER A 158 -19.39 -0.85 2.85
N ILE A 159 -18.31 -1.53 2.48
CA ILE A 159 -17.79 -1.63 1.11
C ILE A 159 -17.88 -3.11 0.72
N ASP A 160 -18.82 -3.45 -0.16
CA ASP A 160 -19.10 -4.80 -0.64
C ASP A 160 -17.91 -5.35 -1.47
N ILE A 161 -16.88 -5.86 -0.78
CA ILE A 161 -15.72 -6.53 -1.35
C ILE A 161 -15.68 -7.94 -0.76
N ASP A 162 -15.98 -8.94 -1.60
CA ASP A 162 -16.12 -10.38 -1.31
C ASP A 162 -14.91 -11.05 -0.59
N GLY A 163 -13.81 -10.32 -0.32
CA GLY A 163 -12.62 -10.81 0.36
C GLY A 163 -12.46 -10.35 1.82
N LEU A 164 -13.12 -9.27 2.25
CA LEU A 164 -12.88 -8.66 3.57
C LEU A 164 -13.70 -9.29 4.70
N GLU A 165 -14.77 -10.04 4.38
CA GLU A 165 -15.59 -10.77 5.37
C GLU A 165 -14.77 -11.74 6.22
N LYS A 166 -13.66 -12.26 5.68
CA LYS A 166 -12.74 -13.17 6.38
C LYS A 166 -11.88 -12.50 7.45
N LEU A 167 -11.74 -11.17 7.44
CA LEU A 167 -11.00 -10.43 8.46
C LEU A 167 -11.82 -10.19 9.73
N GLU A 168 -13.16 -10.25 9.66
CA GLU A 168 -14.03 -10.18 10.84
C GLU A 168 -13.89 -11.40 11.76
N GLU A 169 -13.49 -12.55 11.21
CA GLU A 169 -13.28 -13.78 11.98
C GLU A 169 -12.00 -13.74 12.83
N LEU A 170 -11.05 -12.85 12.52
CA LEU A 170 -9.79 -12.69 13.26
C LEU A 170 -9.94 -11.83 14.52
N ASN A 171 -11.10 -11.21 14.75
CA ASN A 171 -11.41 -10.36 15.91
C ASN A 171 -12.33 -11.05 16.96
N LYS A 172 -12.48 -12.38 16.90
CA LYS A 172 -13.20 -13.16 17.92
C LYS A 172 -12.26 -13.85 18.91
#